data_AF-A0A4R2L151-F1
#
_entry.id   AF-A0A4R2L151-F1
#
_cell.length_a   1.000
_cell.length_b   1.000
_cell.length_c   1.000
_cell.angle_alpha   90.00
_cell.angle_beta   90.00
_cell.angle_gamma   90.00
#
_symmetry.space_group_name_H-M   'P 1'
#
loop_
_entity.id
_entity.type
_entity.pdbx_description
1 polymer ?
#
loop_
_entity_poly.entity_id
_entity_poly.type
_entity_poly.pdbx_seq_one_letter_code
_entity_poly.pdbx_strand_id
1 'polypeptide(L)'
;MDTSPAAPPARQLDSDVPHLGGPAAALRQVLAAHLVRDCEHVVEIGGHPHPLTDYLVHAPRSVLMVDPRAVPFTADTLRGRPCQVRHLACKFQSLDYDYAPGSYGLVMLGFSLKPLGSRTALDATLLALLDGARVVVIDYAPALERAGALVPHIVARDTLRVQASLDLVLDDDCIRGSPYACRRLLVLEPSRPYPGAPQAAR
;
A
#
# COMPACT_ATOMS: atom_id res chain seq x y z
N MET A 1 35.04 -9.51 0.17
CA MET A 1 33.91 -9.00 -0.61
C MET A 1 33.05 -8.21 0.35
N ASP A 2 33.00 -6.89 0.14
CA ASP A 2 32.26 -5.95 0.97
C ASP A 2 30.77 -6.21 0.77
N THR A 3 30.11 -6.86 1.73
CA THR A 3 28.68 -7.17 1.70
C THR A 3 27.94 -6.15 2.54
N SER A 4 28.15 -4.88 2.25
CA SER A 4 27.30 -3.84 2.81
C SER A 4 25.90 -4.00 2.17
N PRO A 5 24.83 -4.20 2.96
CA PRO A 5 23.49 -4.35 2.42
C PRO A 5 23.14 -3.08 1.62
N ALA A 6 22.66 -3.27 0.39
CA ALA A 6 22.25 -2.14 -0.45
C ALA A 6 21.19 -1.32 0.30
N ALA A 7 21.52 -0.06 0.59
CA ALA A 7 20.56 0.87 1.16
C ALA A 7 19.41 1.10 0.15
N PRO A 8 18.16 1.25 0.60
CA PRO A 8 17.07 1.63 -0.29
C PRO A 8 17.41 2.96 -0.99
N PRO A 9 16.92 3.16 -2.23
CA PRO A 9 17.17 4.38 -2.97
C PRO A 9 16.68 5.60 -2.17
N ALA A 10 17.46 6.68 -2.21
CA ALA A 10 17.11 7.92 -1.53
C ALA A 10 15.77 8.46 -2.04
N ARG A 11 14.95 9.02 -1.13
CA ARG A 11 13.67 9.64 -1.47
C ARG A 11 13.87 10.74 -2.50
N GLN A 12 13.14 10.64 -3.61
CA GLN A 12 13.08 11.71 -4.60
C GLN A 12 11.78 12.49 -4.38
N LEU A 13 11.90 13.77 -4.04
CA LEU A 13 10.75 14.66 -4.05
C LEU A 13 10.30 14.82 -5.51
N ASP A 14 9.20 14.15 -5.87
CA ASP A 14 8.59 14.30 -7.17
C ASP A 14 7.85 15.64 -7.22
N SER A 15 8.36 16.58 -8.02
CA SER A 15 7.77 17.91 -8.20
C SER A 15 6.36 17.86 -8.79
N ASP A 16 5.98 16.75 -9.43
CA ASP A 16 4.68 16.62 -10.10
C ASP A 16 3.56 16.20 -9.12
N VAL A 17 3.90 15.84 -7.87
CA VAL A 17 2.94 15.41 -6.85
C VAL A 17 3.25 16.02 -5.47
N PRO A 18 3.33 17.35 -5.34
CA PRO A 18 3.79 18.02 -4.12
C PRO A 18 2.94 17.66 -2.89
N HIS A 19 1.65 17.42 -3.09
CA HIS A 19 0.71 16.99 -2.04
C HIS A 19 0.95 15.57 -1.49
N LEU A 20 1.88 14.80 -2.06
CA LEU A 20 2.31 13.52 -1.50
C LEU A 20 3.72 13.57 -0.92
N GLY A 21 4.48 14.64 -1.20
CA GLY A 21 5.92 14.72 -0.96
C GLY A 21 6.35 15.34 0.36
N GLY A 22 5.49 16.15 1.00
CA GLY A 22 5.83 16.92 2.20
C GLY A 22 6.12 16.09 3.45
N PRO A 23 6.75 16.67 4.49
CA PRO A 23 7.10 15.95 5.72
C PRO A 23 5.90 15.39 6.48
N ALA A 24 4.73 16.05 6.45
CA ALA A 24 3.54 15.53 7.12
C ALA A 24 2.98 14.29 6.40
N ALA A 25 3.32 14.09 5.12
CA ALA A 25 2.95 12.89 4.38
C ALA A 25 3.36 11.62 5.12
N ALA A 26 4.55 11.61 5.73
CA ALA A 26 5.17 10.50 6.46
C ALA A 26 4.28 9.87 7.55
N LEU A 27 3.37 10.66 8.13
CA LEU A 27 2.42 10.16 9.14
C LEU A 27 1.59 9.00 8.60
N ARG A 28 1.20 9.07 7.32
CA ARG A 28 0.39 8.03 6.67
C ARG A 28 1.16 6.73 6.54
N GLN A 29 2.45 6.79 6.21
CA GLN A 29 3.34 5.64 6.15
C GLN A 29 3.58 5.04 7.53
N VAL A 30 3.82 5.87 8.55
CA VAL A 30 4.02 5.39 9.94
C VAL A 30 2.79 4.63 10.43
N LEU A 31 1.59 5.20 10.23
CA LEU A 31 0.33 4.55 10.61
C LEU A 31 0.13 3.24 9.84
N ALA A 32 0.32 3.25 8.52
CA ALA A 32 0.18 2.04 7.71
C ALA A 32 1.19 0.95 8.10
N ALA A 33 2.45 1.31 8.36
CA ALA A 33 3.49 0.38 8.76
C ALA A 33 3.19 -0.30 10.11
N HIS A 34 2.58 0.45 11.03
CA HIS A 34 2.08 -0.09 12.29
C HIS A 34 0.90 -1.05 12.07
N LEU A 35 -0.03 -0.71 11.19
CA LEU A 35 -1.23 -1.51 10.95
C LEU A 35 -0.92 -2.87 10.30
N VAL A 36 0.16 -2.97 9.52
CA VAL A 36 0.59 -4.24 8.89
C VAL A 36 1.65 -5.01 9.68
N ARG A 37 1.96 -4.60 10.92
CA ARG A 37 3.09 -5.14 11.72
C ARG A 37 3.08 -6.65 12.00
N ASP A 38 1.90 -7.26 11.93
CA ASP A 38 1.68 -8.69 12.21
C ASP A 38 1.49 -9.52 10.92
N CYS A 39 1.79 -8.95 9.75
CA CYS A 39 1.66 -9.64 8.46
C CYS A 39 2.96 -10.36 8.08
N GLU A 40 2.87 -11.57 7.53
CA GLU A 40 4.04 -12.29 7.01
C GLU A 40 4.60 -11.59 5.76
N HIS A 41 3.73 -11.05 4.92
CA HIS A 41 4.09 -10.31 3.72
C HIS A 41 3.47 -8.91 3.71
N VAL A 42 4.11 -7.97 3.02
CA VAL A 42 3.56 -6.63 2.79
C VAL A 42 3.52 -6.36 1.30
N VAL A 43 2.32 -6.03 0.80
CA VAL A 43 2.10 -5.61 -0.59
C VAL A 43 1.67 -4.15 -0.58
N GLU A 44 2.44 -3.31 -1.25
CA GLU A 44 2.18 -1.88 -1.41
C GLU A 44 1.91 -1.57 -2.88
N ILE A 45 0.72 -1.02 -3.16
CA ILE A 45 0.37 -0.51 -4.49
C ILE A 45 0.37 1.02 -4.42
N GLY A 46 1.27 1.65 -5.17
CA GLY A 46 1.44 3.10 -5.18
C GLY A 46 2.36 3.61 -4.07
N GLY A 47 3.64 3.24 -4.12
CA GLY A 47 4.63 3.64 -3.10
C GLY A 47 5.46 4.87 -3.46
N HIS A 48 5.36 5.41 -4.67
CA HIS A 48 6.15 6.59 -5.05
C HIS A 48 5.50 7.90 -4.57
N PRO A 49 6.25 8.87 -3.99
CA PRO A 49 7.71 8.88 -3.77
C PRO A 49 8.18 8.34 -2.40
N HIS A 50 7.27 7.96 -1.51
CA HIS A 50 7.57 7.58 -0.12
C HIS A 50 7.13 6.15 0.16
N PRO A 51 7.96 5.15 -0.20
CA PRO A 51 7.58 3.75 -0.05
C PRO A 51 7.45 3.38 1.42
N LEU A 52 6.45 2.55 1.72
CA LEU A 52 6.21 2.03 3.06
C LEU A 52 7.41 1.30 3.64
N THR A 53 8.22 0.69 2.77
CA THR A 53 9.44 -0.09 3.12
C THR A 53 10.33 0.65 4.12
N ASP A 54 10.49 1.97 3.96
CA ASP A 54 11.32 2.81 4.84
C ASP A 54 10.81 2.87 6.28
N TYR A 55 9.50 2.68 6.48
CA TYR A 55 8.80 2.87 7.74
C TYR A 55 8.50 1.56 8.46
N LEU A 56 8.74 0.42 7.81
CA LEU A 56 8.58 -0.89 8.41
C LEU A 56 9.61 -1.11 9.53
N VAL A 57 9.10 -1.35 10.74
CA VAL A 57 9.90 -1.66 11.94
C VAL A 57 9.92 -3.14 12.28
N HIS A 58 8.99 -3.93 11.75
CA HIS A 58 9.00 -5.40 11.86
C HIS A 58 9.80 -6.03 10.70
N ALA A 59 10.01 -7.34 10.75
CA ALA A 59 10.68 -8.10 9.68
C ALA A 59 9.66 -9.04 9.02
N PRO A 60 8.86 -8.53 8.06
CA PRO A 60 8.07 -9.44 7.24
C PRO A 60 9.00 -10.33 6.43
N ARG A 61 8.50 -11.48 6.00
CA ARG A 61 9.22 -12.39 5.11
C ARG A 61 9.46 -11.77 3.73
N SER A 62 8.51 -10.96 3.24
CA SER A 62 8.73 -10.17 2.03
C SER A 62 7.96 -8.85 2.01
N VAL A 63 8.49 -7.91 1.22
CA VAL A 63 7.89 -6.63 0.90
C VAL A 63 7.89 -6.47 -0.62
N LEU A 64 6.72 -6.28 -1.20
CA LEU A 64 6.54 -5.96 -2.61
C LEU A 64 5.92 -4.57 -2.73
N MET A 65 6.64 -3.63 -3.33
CA MET A 65 6.12 -2.31 -3.71
C MET A 65 6.01 -2.23 -5.23
N VAL A 66 4.86 -1.80 -5.73
CA VAL A 66 4.60 -1.63 -7.16
C VAL A 66 4.09 -0.21 -7.43
N ASP A 67 4.79 0.50 -8.30
CA ASP A 67 4.39 1.81 -8.79
C ASP A 67 5.03 2.04 -10.16
N PRO A 68 4.31 2.53 -11.18
CA PRO A 68 4.91 2.83 -12.49
C PRO A 68 6.09 3.80 -12.44
N ARG A 69 6.21 4.61 -11.38
CA ARG A 69 7.29 5.58 -11.15
C ARG A 69 8.29 5.12 -10.08
N ALA A 70 8.14 3.90 -9.54
CA ALA A 70 9.11 3.38 -8.59
C ALA A 70 10.51 3.33 -9.19
N VAL A 71 11.52 3.57 -8.36
CA VAL A 71 12.90 3.19 -8.67
C VAL A 71 13.02 1.69 -8.38
N PRO A 72 13.39 0.83 -9.37
CA PRO A 72 13.57 -0.58 -9.11
C PRO A 72 14.62 -0.85 -8.03
N PHE A 73 14.29 -1.72 -7.09
CA PHE A 73 15.16 -2.05 -5.95
C PHE A 73 14.89 -3.48 -5.48
N THR A 74 15.94 -4.18 -5.07
CA THR A 74 15.84 -5.53 -4.49
C THR A 74 16.83 -5.69 -3.34
N ALA A 75 16.41 -6.37 -2.27
CA ALA A 75 17.30 -6.77 -1.18
C ALA A 75 16.79 -8.05 -0.52
N ASP A 76 17.69 -8.81 0.11
CA ASP A 76 17.35 -10.01 0.90
C ASP A 76 17.25 -9.72 2.41
N THR A 77 17.42 -8.47 2.80
CA THR A 77 17.25 -8.02 4.18
C THR A 77 16.51 -6.69 4.27
N LEU A 78 15.84 -6.49 5.40
CA LEU A 78 15.24 -5.22 5.79
C LEU A 78 15.70 -4.89 7.21
N ARG A 79 16.43 -3.78 7.35
CA ARG A 79 17.05 -3.35 8.62
C ARG A 79 17.89 -4.46 9.27
N GLY A 80 18.69 -5.17 8.47
CA GLY A 80 19.58 -6.24 8.92
C GLY A 80 18.90 -7.57 9.26
N ARG A 81 17.59 -7.71 9.06
CA ARG A 81 16.85 -8.96 9.27
C ARG A 81 16.44 -9.58 7.92
N PRO A 82 16.36 -10.92 7.80
CA PRO A 82 15.92 -11.58 6.58
C PRO A 82 14.56 -11.06 6.11
N CYS A 83 14.49 -10.60 4.86
CA CYS A 83 13.27 -10.09 4.24
C CYS A 83 13.53 -9.90 2.75
N GLN A 84 12.73 -10.54 1.90
CA GLN A 84 12.80 -10.32 0.45
C GLN A 84 12.09 -9.01 0.09
N VAL A 85 12.85 -7.95 -0.20
CA VAL A 85 12.33 -6.64 -0.62
C VAL A 85 12.40 -6.54 -2.13
N ARG A 86 11.30 -6.10 -2.77
CA ARG A 86 11.22 -5.83 -4.21
C ARG A 86 10.41 -4.57 -4.46
N HIS A 87 10.98 -3.61 -5.17
CA HIS A 87 10.32 -2.43 -5.72
C HIS A 87 10.29 -2.58 -7.23
N LEU A 88 9.10 -2.57 -7.83
CA LEU A 88 8.91 -2.81 -9.25
C LEU A 88 8.30 -1.57 -9.92
N ALA A 89 8.98 -1.09 -10.96
CA ALA A 89 8.54 0.01 -11.82
C ALA A 89 7.47 -0.46 -12.82
N CYS A 90 6.29 -0.81 -12.33
CA CYS A 90 5.21 -1.31 -13.17
C CYS A 90 3.83 -0.96 -12.60
N LYS A 91 2.80 -1.14 -13.45
CA LYS A 91 1.41 -1.10 -12.99
C LYS A 91 1.09 -2.41 -12.26
N PHE A 92 0.32 -2.32 -11.18
CA PHE A 92 -0.03 -3.49 -10.37
C PHE A 92 -0.75 -4.57 -11.20
N GLN A 93 -1.55 -4.17 -12.19
CA GLN A 93 -2.27 -5.08 -13.08
C GLN A 93 -1.34 -5.96 -13.94
N SER A 94 -0.06 -5.61 -14.09
CA SER A 94 0.89 -6.36 -14.91
C SER A 94 1.56 -7.53 -14.18
N LEU A 95 1.15 -7.83 -12.95
CA LEU A 95 1.76 -8.85 -12.11
C LEU A 95 0.74 -9.90 -11.68
N ASP A 96 1.27 -11.10 -11.44
CA ASP A 96 0.59 -12.17 -10.73
C ASP A 96 1.00 -12.13 -9.26
N TYR A 97 0.00 -12.20 -8.38
CA TYR A 97 0.19 -12.16 -6.94
C TYR A 97 -0.12 -13.53 -6.37
N ASP A 98 0.93 -14.24 -5.94
CA ASP A 98 0.83 -15.58 -5.35
C ASP A 98 1.08 -15.49 -3.85
N TYR A 99 0.05 -15.07 -3.11
CA TYR A 99 0.06 -15.00 -1.66
C TYR A 99 -1.08 -15.83 -1.09
N ALA A 100 -0.79 -16.60 -0.04
CA ALA A 100 -1.83 -17.31 0.70
C ALA A 100 -2.83 -16.30 1.31
N PRO A 101 -4.15 -16.55 1.24
CA PRO A 101 -5.12 -15.67 1.89
C PRO A 101 -4.82 -15.48 3.39
N GLY A 102 -4.88 -14.23 3.86
CA GLY A 102 -4.58 -13.84 5.24
C GLY A 102 -3.08 -13.78 5.59
N SER A 103 -2.18 -14.02 4.64
CA SER A 103 -0.72 -13.95 4.89
C SER A 103 -0.12 -12.55 4.73
N TYR A 104 -0.80 -11.64 4.02
CA TYR A 104 -0.25 -10.33 3.65
C TYR A 104 -1.10 -9.16 4.11
N GLY A 105 -0.44 -8.03 4.39
CA GLY A 105 -1.08 -6.74 4.47
C GLY A 105 -1.07 -6.06 3.10
N LEU A 106 -2.18 -5.45 2.70
CA LEU A 106 -2.27 -4.65 1.47
C LEU A 106 -2.33 -3.17 1.83
N VAL A 107 -1.45 -2.37 1.22
CA VAL A 107 -1.34 -0.93 1.51
C VAL A 107 -1.45 -0.11 0.23
N MET A 108 -2.31 0.91 0.26
CA MET A 108 -2.51 1.88 -0.83
C MET A 108 -2.61 3.28 -0.24
N LEU A 109 -1.49 4.01 -0.21
CA LEU A 109 -1.43 5.37 0.30
C LEU A 109 -1.47 6.37 -0.86
N GLY A 110 -2.24 7.45 -0.74
CA GLY A 110 -2.45 8.33 -1.90
C GLY A 110 -3.27 7.69 -3.01
N PHE A 111 -4.21 6.81 -2.66
CA PHE A 111 -5.01 6.03 -3.60
C PHE A 111 -5.56 6.91 -4.74
N SER A 112 -5.17 6.59 -5.97
CA SER A 112 -5.59 7.28 -7.20
C SER A 112 -5.44 6.40 -8.44
N LEU A 113 -5.86 5.13 -8.33
CA LEU A 113 -5.62 4.11 -9.36
C LEU A 113 -6.27 4.49 -10.69
N LYS A 114 -5.54 4.28 -11.79
CA LYS A 114 -6.03 4.47 -13.15
C LYS A 114 -6.28 3.11 -13.83
N PRO A 115 -7.19 3.05 -14.81
CA PRO A 115 -7.32 1.91 -15.71
C PRO A 115 -5.99 1.54 -16.42
N LEU A 116 -5.91 0.30 -16.91
CA LEU A 116 -4.85 -0.18 -17.78
C LEU A 116 -5.44 -0.89 -19.01
N GLY A 117 -5.36 -0.24 -20.17
CA GLY A 117 -5.96 -0.79 -21.40
C GLY A 117 -7.46 -0.98 -21.20
N SER A 118 -7.94 -2.22 -21.39
CA SER A 118 -9.33 -2.61 -21.16
C SER A 118 -9.67 -2.90 -19.69
N ARG A 119 -8.68 -2.94 -18.79
CA ARG A 119 -8.91 -3.25 -17.37
C ARG A 119 -9.31 -2.00 -16.60
N THR A 120 -10.37 -2.12 -15.80
CA THR A 120 -10.82 -1.05 -14.89
C THR A 120 -9.80 -0.79 -13.79
N ALA A 121 -9.95 0.31 -13.06
CA ALA A 121 -9.09 0.61 -11.91
C ALA A 121 -9.30 -0.37 -10.74
N LEU A 122 -10.55 -0.84 -10.57
CA LEU A 122 -10.93 -1.91 -9.64
C LEU A 122 -11.17 -3.20 -10.42
N ASP A 123 -10.10 -3.77 -10.97
CA ASP A 123 -10.18 -5.02 -11.72
C ASP A 123 -10.20 -6.24 -10.80
N ALA A 124 -10.40 -7.43 -11.38
CA ALA A 124 -10.46 -8.69 -10.64
C ALA A 124 -9.19 -8.95 -9.81
N THR A 125 -8.02 -8.51 -10.29
CA THR A 125 -6.75 -8.64 -9.56
C THR A 125 -6.78 -7.83 -8.27
N LEU A 126 -7.17 -6.55 -8.33
CA LEU A 126 -7.27 -5.74 -7.11
C LEU A 126 -8.33 -6.28 -6.15
N LEU A 127 -9.48 -6.72 -6.67
CA LEU A 127 -10.54 -7.28 -5.83
C LEU A 127 -10.09 -8.56 -5.11
N ALA A 128 -9.37 -9.45 -5.79
CA ALA A 128 -8.80 -10.64 -5.18
C ALA A 128 -7.75 -10.30 -4.11
N LEU A 129 -6.92 -9.27 -4.35
CA LEU A 129 -5.96 -8.77 -3.37
C LEU A 129 -6.64 -8.18 -2.13
N LEU A 130 -7.74 -7.46 -2.31
CA LEU A 130 -8.52 -6.90 -1.21
C LEU A 130 -9.13 -8.01 -0.35
N ASP A 131 -9.77 -9.00 -0.98
CA ASP A 131 -10.45 -10.09 -0.28
C ASP A 131 -9.48 -11.09 0.37
N GLY A 132 -8.28 -11.25 -0.20
CA GLY A 132 -7.26 -12.18 0.27
C GLY A 132 -6.33 -11.60 1.35
N ALA A 133 -6.36 -10.30 1.61
CA ALA A 133 -5.48 -9.66 2.58
C ALA A 133 -5.83 -10.09 4.03
N ARG A 134 -4.86 -9.97 4.94
CA ARG A 134 -5.11 -9.98 6.39
C ARG A 134 -5.73 -8.66 6.85
N VAL A 135 -5.19 -7.56 6.33
CA VAL A 135 -5.60 -6.19 6.59
C VAL A 135 -5.34 -5.38 5.33
N VAL A 136 -6.27 -4.46 5.02
CA VAL A 136 -6.12 -3.49 3.93
C VAL A 136 -6.03 -2.10 4.56
N VAL A 137 -5.02 -1.34 4.17
CA VAL A 137 -4.86 0.07 4.57
C VAL A 137 -5.00 0.94 3.32
N ILE A 138 -5.99 1.83 3.31
CA ILE A 138 -6.23 2.76 2.21
C ILE A 138 -6.14 4.18 2.76
N ASP A 139 -5.31 5.02 2.15
CA ASP A 139 -5.36 6.47 2.40
C ASP A 139 -5.68 7.20 1.09
N TYR A 140 -6.58 8.18 1.18
CA TYR A 140 -6.93 9.03 0.05
C TYR A 140 -7.35 10.44 0.50
N ALA A 141 -7.26 11.40 -0.41
CA ALA A 141 -7.90 12.70 -0.22
C ALA A 141 -9.36 12.61 -0.68
N PRO A 142 -10.37 12.88 0.19
CA PRO A 142 -11.77 12.85 -0.22
C PRO A 142 -12.11 13.82 -1.35
N ALA A 143 -11.39 14.95 -1.43
CA ALA A 143 -11.56 15.92 -2.51
C ALA A 143 -10.97 15.48 -3.86
N LEU A 144 -10.22 14.37 -3.91
CA LEU A 144 -9.72 13.82 -5.16
C LEU A 144 -10.81 12.97 -5.81
N GLU A 145 -11.47 13.51 -6.84
CA GLU A 145 -12.64 12.92 -7.51
C GLU A 145 -12.50 11.42 -7.77
N ARG A 146 -11.38 11.00 -8.37
CA ARG A 146 -11.14 9.59 -8.70
C ARG A 146 -11.16 8.70 -7.46
N ALA A 147 -10.51 9.12 -6.39
CA ALA A 147 -10.48 8.35 -5.16
C ALA A 147 -11.85 8.36 -4.47
N GLY A 148 -12.50 9.53 -4.44
CA GLY A 148 -13.86 9.71 -3.92
C GLY A 148 -14.89 8.85 -4.67
N ALA A 149 -14.69 8.58 -5.96
CA ALA A 149 -15.56 7.69 -6.73
C ALA A 149 -15.27 6.20 -6.46
N LEU A 150 -14.01 5.80 -6.33
CA LEU A 150 -13.62 4.38 -6.27
C LEU A 150 -13.63 3.79 -4.86
N VAL A 151 -13.20 4.54 -3.84
CA VAL A 151 -13.10 4.03 -2.47
C VAL A 151 -14.47 3.58 -1.91
N PRO A 152 -15.59 4.30 -2.12
CA PRO A 152 -16.90 3.81 -1.69
C PRO A 152 -17.27 2.44 -2.28
N HIS A 153 -16.87 2.14 -3.51
CA HIS A 153 -17.09 0.82 -4.11
C HIS A 153 -16.28 -0.29 -3.43
N ILE A 154 -15.08 0.03 -2.91
CA ILE A 154 -14.30 -0.92 -2.11
C ILE A 154 -14.98 -1.15 -0.75
N VAL A 155 -15.35 -0.06 -0.07
CA VAL A 155 -15.95 -0.12 1.28
C VAL A 155 -17.32 -0.78 1.28
N ALA A 156 -18.10 -0.66 0.20
CA ALA A 156 -19.42 -1.26 0.07
C ALA A 156 -19.40 -2.79 -0.21
N ARG A 157 -18.22 -3.40 -0.38
CA ARG A 157 -18.10 -4.85 -0.60
C ARG A 157 -18.49 -5.60 0.67
N ASP A 158 -19.30 -6.63 0.53
CA ASP A 158 -19.72 -7.53 1.61
C ASP A 158 -18.56 -8.40 2.15
N THR A 159 -17.54 -8.63 1.32
CA THR A 159 -16.31 -9.32 1.68
C THR A 159 -15.38 -8.52 2.59
N LEU A 160 -15.64 -7.23 2.81
CA LEU A 160 -14.80 -6.34 3.62
C LEU A 160 -15.61 -5.72 4.76
N ARG A 161 -14.95 -5.50 5.89
CA ARG A 161 -15.46 -4.74 7.03
C ARG A 161 -14.52 -3.58 7.33
N VAL A 162 -15.07 -2.38 7.53
CA VAL A 162 -14.30 -1.26 8.06
C VAL A 162 -14.01 -1.53 9.54
N GLN A 163 -12.74 -1.69 9.87
CA GLN A 163 -12.27 -1.83 11.25
C GLN A 163 -12.04 -0.45 11.88
N ALA A 164 -11.47 0.48 11.11
CA ALA A 164 -11.22 1.85 11.56
C ALA A 164 -11.28 2.84 10.39
N SER A 165 -11.66 4.08 10.72
CA SER A 165 -11.59 5.24 9.82
C SER A 165 -10.99 6.40 10.59
N LEU A 166 -9.94 6.99 10.05
CA LEU A 166 -9.22 8.11 10.64
C LEU A 166 -9.20 9.26 9.63
N ASP A 167 -9.65 10.43 10.07
CA ASP A 167 -9.50 11.67 9.30
C ASP A 167 -8.22 12.38 9.77
N LEU A 168 -7.37 12.74 8.83
CA LEU A 168 -6.10 13.42 9.07
C LEU A 168 -6.10 14.74 8.28
N VAL A 169 -5.50 15.77 8.87
CA VAL A 169 -5.18 17.01 8.15
C VAL A 169 -3.67 17.13 8.11
N LEU A 170 -3.10 17.08 6.91
CA LEU A 170 -1.67 17.30 6.69
C LEU A 170 -1.43 18.81 6.60
N ASP A 171 -0.58 19.33 7.48
CA ASP A 171 -0.27 20.75 7.54
C ASP A 171 1.24 21.00 7.41
N ASP A 172 1.73 20.90 6.18
CA ASP A 172 3.09 21.28 5.81
C ASP A 172 3.08 22.20 4.57
N ASP A 173 4.20 22.86 4.31
CA ASP A 173 4.29 23.87 3.25
C ASP A 173 4.02 23.32 1.84
N CYS A 174 4.14 22.00 1.63
CA CYS A 174 3.89 21.37 0.33
C CYS A 174 2.40 21.14 0.06
N ILE A 175 1.54 21.16 1.08
CA ILE A 175 0.13 20.78 0.96
C ILE A 175 -0.85 21.74 1.68
N ARG A 176 -0.35 22.63 2.55
CA ARG A 176 -1.17 23.60 3.31
C ARG A 176 -2.08 24.38 2.35
N GLY A 177 -3.36 24.46 2.70
CA GLY A 177 -4.38 25.15 1.90
C GLY A 177 -4.84 24.41 0.64
N SER A 178 -4.25 23.26 0.31
CA SER A 178 -4.74 22.38 -0.76
C SER A 178 -6.00 21.62 -0.31
N PRO A 179 -6.97 21.36 -1.20
CA PRO A 179 -8.08 20.44 -0.91
C PRO A 179 -7.62 19.01 -0.62
N TYR A 180 -6.38 18.65 -0.94
CA TYR A 180 -5.80 17.33 -0.70
C TYR A 180 -5.14 17.18 0.69
N ALA A 181 -5.08 18.26 1.48
CA ALA A 181 -4.56 18.26 2.85
C ALA A 181 -5.42 17.39 3.78
N CYS A 182 -6.73 17.40 3.57
CA CYS A 182 -7.64 16.49 4.26
C CYS A 182 -7.51 15.09 3.67
N ARG A 183 -7.22 14.12 4.53
CA ARG A 183 -7.01 12.72 4.20
C ARG A 183 -7.97 11.86 5.01
N ARG A 184 -8.36 10.73 4.42
CA ARG A 184 -9.04 9.66 5.12
C ARG A 184 -8.21 8.40 4.99
N LEU A 185 -7.82 7.84 6.13
CA LEU A 185 -7.17 6.55 6.26
C LEU A 185 -8.21 5.53 6.74
N LEU A 186 -8.42 4.49 5.94
CA LEU A 186 -9.31 3.38 6.21
C LEU A 186 -8.48 2.14 6.52
N VAL A 187 -8.92 1.40 7.53
CA VAL A 187 -8.43 0.06 7.85
C VAL A 187 -9.58 -0.90 7.62
N LEU A 188 -9.41 -1.81 6.67
CA LEU A 188 -10.40 -2.80 6.30
C LEU A 188 -9.87 -4.20 6.66
N GLU A 189 -10.77 -5.05 7.11
CA GLU A 189 -10.52 -6.46 7.38
C GLU A 189 -11.44 -7.29 6.48
N PRO A 190 -10.92 -8.30 5.78
CA PRO A 190 -11.79 -9.24 5.08
C PRO A 190 -12.69 -10.02 6.03
N SER A 191 -13.98 -10.05 5.71
CA SER A 191 -15.07 -10.59 6.55
C SER A 191 -15.08 -12.13 6.61
N ARG A 192 -14.43 -12.80 5.66
CA ARG A 192 -14.34 -14.27 5.57
C ARG A 192 -12.97 -14.68 5.03
N PRO A 193 -12.39 -15.81 5.49
CA PRO A 193 -11.29 -16.43 4.76
C PRO A 193 -11.78 -16.84 3.37
N TYR A 194 -10.96 -16.59 2.35
CA TYR A 194 -11.22 -16.91 0.95
C TYR A 194 -11.71 -18.37 0.80
N PRO A 195 -12.86 -18.64 0.13
CA PRO A 195 -13.46 -19.97 0.05
C PRO A 195 -12.64 -21.01 -0.75
N GLY A 196 -11.53 -20.60 -1.36
CA GLY A 196 -10.59 -21.49 -2.06
C GLY A 196 -9.32 -21.85 -1.27
N ALA A 197 -9.19 -21.45 0.00
CA ALA A 197 -8.08 -21.90 0.83
C ALA A 197 -8.29 -23.38 1.22
N PRO A 198 -7.35 -24.31 0.93
CA PRO A 198 -7.46 -25.68 1.40
C PRO A 198 -7.58 -25.69 2.93
N GLN A 199 -8.60 -26.36 3.44
CA GLN A 199 -8.72 -26.60 4.88
C GLN A 199 -7.49 -27.40 5.31
N ALA A 200 -6.65 -26.81 6.16
CA ALA A 200 -5.61 -27.56 6.84
C ALA A 200 -6.29 -28.66 7.66
N ALA A 201 -6.07 -29.91 7.26
CA ALA A 201 -6.48 -31.07 8.05
C ALA A 201 -5.84 -30.95 9.43
N ARG A 202 -6.67 -30.98 10.48
CA ARG A 202 -6.23 -31.14 11.85
C ARG A 202 -5.94 -32.60 12.15
#